data_AF-X0TD16-F1
#
_entry.id   AF-X0TD16-F1
#
_cell.length_a   1.000
_cell.length_b   1.000
_cell.length_c   1.000
_cell.angle_alpha   90.00
_cell.angle_beta   90.00
_cell.angle_gamma   90.00
#
_symmetry.space_group_name_H-M   'P 1'
#
loop_
_entity.id
_entity.type
_entity.pdbx_description
1 polymer ?
#
loop_
_entity_poly.entity_id
_entity_poly.type
_entity_poly.pdbx_seq_one_letter_code
_entity_poly.pdbx_strand_id
1 'polypeptide(L)'
;HLRFTNCRVPVENMLHKENEGLDVLLYGLDGERTFTASQYVGLARSAFEIAYRYAHKREQFGKTLYKMEGINFKLAEMFMDIEL
;
A
#
# COMPACT_ATOMS: atom_id res chain seq x y z
N HIS A 1 -17.95 13.08 -7.37
CA HIS A 1 -19.27 12.76 -6.79
C HIS A 1 -20.21 12.38 -7.92
N LEU A 2 -20.71 11.15 -7.95
CA LEU A 2 -21.64 10.67 -8.98
C LEU A 2 -23.08 10.64 -8.41
N ARG A 3 -24.08 11.12 -9.17
CA ARG A 3 -25.51 11.08 -8.79
C ARG A 3 -26.31 10.49 -9.94
N PHE A 4 -27.22 9.59 -9.61
CA PHE A 4 -28.18 9.03 -10.56
C PHE A 4 -29.57 9.58 -10.25
N THR A 5 -30.21 10.25 -11.21
CA THR A 5 -31.59 10.75 -11.10
C THR A 5 -32.33 10.36 -12.37
N ASN A 6 -33.38 9.56 -12.22
CA ASN A 6 -34.13 8.98 -13.35
C ASN A 6 -33.24 8.29 -14.41
N CYS A 7 -32.13 7.68 -13.97
CA CYS A 7 -31.19 6.99 -14.85
C CYS A 7 -31.71 5.56 -15.13
N ARG A 8 -32.32 5.36 -16.31
CA ARG A 8 -32.73 4.03 -16.77
C ARG A 8 -31.51 3.26 -17.25
N VAL A 9 -31.36 2.02 -16.78
CA VAL A 9 -30.29 1.11 -17.18
C VAL A 9 -30.93 -0.13 -17.83
N PRO A 10 -30.46 -0.59 -19.00
CA PRO A 10 -30.96 -1.81 -19.62
C PRO A 10 -30.71 -3.05 -18.75
N VAL A 11 -31.58 -4.06 -18.85
CA VAL A 11 -31.50 -5.27 -18.01
C VAL A 11 -30.25 -6.09 -18.32
N GLU A 12 -29.79 -6.05 -19.57
CA GLU A 12 -28.58 -6.72 -20.04
C GLU A 12 -27.28 -6.18 -19.43
N ASN A 13 -27.32 -5.01 -18.77
CA ASN A 13 -26.19 -4.47 -18.03
C ASN A 13 -26.11 -4.99 -16.58
N MET A 14 -27.07 -5.81 -16.13
CA MET A 14 -27.01 -6.44 -14.82
C MET A 14 -25.84 -7.43 -14.78
N LEU A 15 -24.95 -7.23 -13.82
CA LEU A 15 -23.87 -8.18 -13.55
C LEU A 15 -24.44 -9.32 -12.71
N HIS A 16 -24.34 -10.54 -13.22
CA HIS A 16 -24.84 -11.75 -12.56
C HIS A 16 -26.38 -11.73 -12.38
N LYS A 17 -26.95 -12.44 -11.38
CA LYS A 17 -28.40 -12.44 -11.15
C LYS A 17 -28.81 -11.43 -10.08
N GLU A 18 -30.11 -11.13 -10.06
CA GLU A 18 -30.72 -10.32 -9.03
C GLU A 18 -30.41 -10.88 -7.63
N ASN A 19 -30.07 -10.00 -6.69
CA ASN A 19 -29.65 -10.30 -5.31
C ASN A 19 -28.25 -10.94 -5.14
N GLU A 20 -27.44 -11.09 -6.19
CA GLU A 20 -26.07 -11.67 -6.10
C GLU A 20 -24.96 -10.60 -6.10
N GLY A 21 -25.31 -9.31 -5.95
CA GLY A 21 -24.33 -8.20 -6.03
C GLY A 21 -23.25 -8.21 -4.95
N LEU A 22 -23.54 -8.77 -3.77
CA LEU A 22 -22.55 -8.88 -2.69
C LEU A 22 -21.42 -9.85 -3.05
N ASP A 23 -21.74 -10.99 -3.65
CA ASP A 23 -20.75 -12.00 -4.03
C ASP A 23 -19.83 -11.48 -5.13
N VAL A 24 -20.40 -10.79 -6.13
CA VAL A 24 -19.63 -10.10 -7.18
C VAL A 24 -18.67 -9.07 -6.58
N LEU A 25 -19.15 -8.28 -5.60
CA LEU A 25 -18.34 -7.27 -4.93
C LEU A 25 -17.20 -7.90 -4.13
N LEU A 26 -17.48 -8.91 -3.30
CA LEU A 26 -16.48 -9.54 -2.45
C LEU A 26 -15.42 -10.27 -3.27
N TYR A 27 -15.80 -10.94 -4.36
CA TYR A 27 -14.85 -11.55 -5.29
C TYR A 27 -13.84 -10.52 -5.84
N GLY A 28 -14.32 -9.35 -6.26
CA GLY A 28 -13.44 -8.27 -6.73
C GLY A 28 -12.58 -7.68 -5.61
N LEU A 29 -13.19 -7.39 -4.46
CA LEU A 29 -12.50 -6.78 -3.31
C LEU A 29 -11.39 -7.67 -2.74
N ASP A 30 -11.58 -8.98 -2.71
CA ASP A 30 -10.56 -9.89 -2.19
C ASP A 30 -9.29 -9.86 -3.04
N GLY A 31 -9.44 -9.85 -4.37
CA GLY A 31 -8.30 -9.65 -5.27
C GLY A 31 -7.67 -8.27 -5.15
N GLU A 32 -8.50 -7.21 -5.07
CA GLU A 32 -8.04 -5.83 -4.91
C GLU A 32 -7.22 -5.64 -3.63
N ARG A 33 -7.64 -6.24 -2.51
CA ARG A 33 -6.93 -6.16 -1.22
C ARG A 33 -5.52 -6.72 -1.32
N THR A 34 -5.37 -7.92 -1.86
CA THR A 34 -4.06 -8.55 -2.04
C THR A 34 -3.18 -7.75 -3.00
N PHE A 35 -3.75 -7.28 -4.11
CA PHE A 35 -3.02 -6.46 -5.08
C PHE A 35 -2.53 -5.16 -4.44
N THR A 36 -3.41 -4.45 -3.76
CA THR A 36 -3.11 -3.19 -3.07
C THR A 36 -2.05 -3.37 -1.98
N ALA A 37 -2.15 -4.43 -1.17
CA ALA A 37 -1.14 -4.76 -0.17
C ALA A 37 0.25 -4.95 -0.80
N SER A 38 0.33 -5.67 -1.93
CA SER A 38 1.60 -5.89 -2.64
C SER A 38 2.22 -4.57 -3.14
N GLN A 39 1.40 -3.62 -3.60
CA GLN A 39 1.86 -2.29 -4.00
C GLN A 39 2.46 -1.53 -2.81
N TYR A 40 1.81 -1.58 -1.64
CA TYR A 40 2.31 -0.91 -0.45
C TYR A 40 3.58 -1.54 0.10
N VAL A 41 3.75 -2.86 0.02
CA VAL A 41 5.01 -3.54 0.37
C VAL A 41 6.14 -3.05 -0.54
N GLY A 42 5.90 -2.96 -1.85
CA GLY A 42 6.89 -2.42 -2.80
C GLY A 42 7.26 -0.96 -2.50
N LEU A 43 6.27 -0.13 -2.17
CA LEU A 43 6.50 1.27 -1.79
C LEU A 43 7.31 1.38 -0.49
N ALA A 44 6.96 0.58 0.54
CA ALA A 44 7.66 0.56 1.82
C ALA A 44 9.13 0.14 1.65
N ARG A 45 9.40 -0.90 0.84
CA ARG A 45 10.76 -1.33 0.51
C ARG A 45 11.55 -0.24 -0.21
N SER A 46 10.94 0.45 -1.18
CA SER A 46 11.57 1.58 -1.86
C SER A 46 11.92 2.73 -0.90
N ALA A 47 10.99 3.08 0.00
CA ALA A 47 11.21 4.10 1.02
C ALA A 47 12.34 3.72 1.98
N PHE A 48 12.38 2.46 2.45
CA PHE A 48 13.46 1.92 3.27
C PHE A 48 14.82 2.02 2.56
N GLU A 49 14.92 1.58 1.31
CA GLU A 49 16.19 1.63 0.57
C GLU A 49 16.71 3.06 0.40
N ILE A 50 15.83 4.01 0.09
CA ILE A 50 16.18 5.42 -0.04
C ILE A 50 16.70 5.95 1.30
N ALA A 51 15.97 5.70 2.39
CA ALA A 51 16.34 6.12 3.74
C ALA A 51 17.68 5.49 4.18
N TYR A 52 17.86 4.19 3.97
CA TYR A 52 19.07 3.44 4.30
C TYR A 52 20.29 3.99 3.55
N ARG A 53 20.17 4.18 2.23
CA ARG A 53 21.25 4.77 1.41
C ARG A 53 21.58 6.18 1.84
N TYR A 54 20.58 7.01 2.15
CA TYR A 54 20.81 8.39 2.60
C TYR A 54 21.47 8.43 3.97
N ALA A 55 21.05 7.57 4.91
CA ALA A 55 21.63 7.51 6.25
C ALA A 55 23.11 7.14 6.26
N HIS A 56 23.57 6.37 5.27
CA HIS A 56 24.98 6.03 5.08
C HIS A 56 25.79 7.14 4.40
N LYS A 57 25.16 8.01 3.61
CA LYS A 57 25.83 9.09 2.87
C LYS A 57 25.89 10.41 3.64
N ARG A 58 24.88 10.73 4.43
CA ARG A 58 24.78 12.02 5.13
C ARG A 58 25.58 11.98 6.44
N GLU A 59 26.49 12.93 6.59
CA GLU A 59 27.24 13.16 7.83
C GLU A 59 26.75 14.39 8.58
N GLN A 60 26.56 14.24 9.89
CA GLN A 60 26.28 15.31 10.85
C GLN A 60 26.89 14.95 12.21
N PHE A 61 27.31 15.96 12.97
CA PHE A 61 27.93 15.76 14.30
C PHE A 61 29.13 14.79 14.25
N GLY A 62 29.93 14.85 13.19
CA GLY A 62 31.15 14.06 13.02
C GLY A 62 30.94 12.58 12.69
N LYS A 63 29.72 12.14 12.34
CA LYS A 63 29.43 10.76 11.95
C LYS A 63 28.29 10.68 10.94
N THR A 64 28.16 9.55 10.25
CA THR A 64 27.01 9.29 9.39
C THR A 64 25.72 9.20 10.22
N LEU A 65 24.57 9.56 9.63
CA LEU A 65 23.28 9.43 10.32
C LEU A 65 23.02 7.98 10.75
N TYR A 66 23.49 6.99 10.00
CA TYR A 66 23.37 5.57 10.36
C TYR A 66 24.01 5.22 11.72
N LYS A 67 25.07 5.93 12.14
CA LYS A 67 25.72 5.75 13.45
C LYS A 67 25.00 6.48 14.60
N MET A 68 23.84 7.08 14.33
CA MET A 68 22.96 7.64 15.35
C MET A 68 21.94 6.58 15.74
N GLU A 69 21.95 6.17 17.01
CA GLU A 69 21.15 5.07 17.52
C GLU A 69 19.66 5.19 17.18
N GLY A 70 19.05 6.37 17.35
CA GLY A 70 17.64 6.58 17.00
C GLY A 70 17.32 6.40 15.51
N ILE A 71 18.26 6.72 14.61
CA ILE A 71 18.10 6.45 13.16
C ILE A 71 18.30 4.97 12.87
N ASN A 72 19.28 4.33 13.53
CA ASN A 72 19.55 2.91 13.36
C ASN A 72 18.34 2.05 13.78
N PHE A 73 17.74 2.32 14.94
CA PHE A 73 16.54 1.63 15.38
C PHE A 73 15.36 1.83 14.44
N LYS A 74 15.15 3.07 13.96
CA LYS A 74 14.07 3.34 13.00
C LYS A 74 14.24 2.54 11.71
N LEU A 75 15.46 2.44 11.18
CA LEU A 75 15.74 1.64 9.99
C LEU A 75 15.56 0.14 10.24
N ALA A 76 15.93 -0.35 11.43
CA ALA A 76 15.71 -1.74 11.81
C ALA A 76 14.21 -2.08 11.92
N GLU A 77 13.42 -1.21 12.55
CA GLU A 77 11.96 -1.34 12.65
C GLU A 77 11.30 -1.32 11.27
N MET A 78 11.68 -0.37 10.41
CA MET A 78 11.18 -0.33 9.03
C MET A 78 11.46 -1.63 8.26
N PHE A 79 12.66 -2.20 8.42
CA PHE A 79 13.00 -3.47 7.77
C PHE A 79 12.19 -4.64 8.33
N MET A 80 12.02 -4.69 9.66
CA MET A 80 11.21 -5.70 10.34
C MET A 80 9.76 -5.66 9.84
N ASP A 81 9.13 -4.49 9.80
CA ASP A 81 7.74 -4.32 9.37
C ASP A 81 7.48 -4.71 7.89
N ILE A 82 8.53 -4.73 7.06
CA ILE A 82 8.43 -5.07 5.64
C ILE A 82 8.56 -6.59 5.41
N GLU A 83 9.44 -7.25 6.17
CA GLU A 83 9.84 -8.63 5.88
C GLU A 83 9.25 -9.68 6.85
N LEU A 84 8.78 -9.26 8.02
CA LEU A 84 8.28 -10.14 9.10
C LEU A 84 6.79 -9.87 9.40
#